data_AF-A0A7S3WWP3-F1
#
_entry.id   AF-A0A7S3WWP3-F1
#
_cell.length_a   1.000
_cell.length_b   1.000
_cell.length_c   1.000
_cell.angle_alpha   90.00
_cell.angle_beta   90.00
_cell.angle_gamma   90.00
#
_symmetry.space_group_name_H-M   'P 1'
#
loop_
_entity.id
_entity.type
_entity.pdbx_description
1 polymer ?
#
loop_
_entity_poly.entity_id
_entity_poly.type
_entity_poly.pdbx_seq_one_letter_code
_entity_poly.pdbx_strand_id
1 'polypeptide(L)'
;RSPGADDRFRFAEACRYAGELLCQLAPTLEAFSCRVYHRDVTPRNILLDERRGTNGRMMPHFSLVDFGLAVDAAQWRSEEQCARDLGGDGRYWPASAWLVFSHGAEELDKHQALRHEYRTCLDV
;
A
#
# COMPACT_ATOMS: atom_id res chain seq x y z
N ARG A 1 12.14 6.91 -37.67
CA ARG A 1 11.44 7.46 -36.48
C ARG A 1 12.51 8.08 -35.59
N SER A 2 12.35 9.35 -35.17
CA SER A 2 13.37 10.04 -34.37
C SER A 2 13.39 9.50 -32.93
N PRO A 3 14.55 9.22 -32.32
CA PRO A 3 14.66 8.59 -31.00
C PRO A 3 13.82 9.28 -29.90
N GLY A 4 13.89 10.61 -29.83
CA GLY A 4 13.14 11.38 -28.82
C GLY A 4 11.61 11.42 -29.00
N ALA A 5 11.07 10.93 -30.13
CA ALA A 5 9.62 10.75 -30.28
C ALA A 5 9.14 9.42 -29.67
N ASP A 6 9.98 8.39 -29.67
CA ASP A 6 9.71 7.09 -29.06
C ASP A 6 9.79 7.18 -27.53
N ASP A 7 10.81 7.85 -27.00
CA ASP A 7 10.99 8.01 -25.55
C ASP A 7 9.84 8.76 -24.88
N ARG A 8 9.35 9.84 -25.51
CA ARG A 8 8.19 10.59 -25.02
C ARG A 8 6.91 9.76 -25.04
N PHE A 9 6.74 8.93 -26.07
CA PHE A 9 5.59 8.04 -26.16
C PHE A 9 5.62 6.99 -25.04
N ARG A 10 6.76 6.32 -24.83
CA ARG A 10 6.94 5.32 -23.77
C ARG A 10 6.75 5.91 -22.38
N PHE A 11 7.26 7.12 -22.14
CA PHE A 11 7.05 7.82 -20.88
C PHE A 11 5.57 8.14 -20.65
N ALA A 12 4.88 8.69 -21.66
CA ALA A 12 3.44 8.96 -21.55
C ALA A 12 2.61 7.69 -21.32
N GLU A 13 2.99 6.58 -21.96
CA GLU A 13 2.37 5.28 -21.75
C GLU A 13 2.60 4.76 -20.32
N ALA A 14 3.82 4.86 -19.80
CA ALA A 14 4.15 4.47 -18.43
C ALA A 14 3.40 5.31 -17.38
N CYS A 15 3.34 6.64 -17.55
CA CYS A 15 2.56 7.51 -16.68
C CYS A 15 1.08 7.15 -16.67
N ARG A 16 0.51 6.88 -17.85
CA ARG A 16 -0.87 6.42 -17.97
C ARG A 16 -1.05 5.09 -17.26
N TYR A 17 -0.18 4.11 -17.48
CA TYR A 17 -0.25 2.78 -16.87
C TYR A 17 -0.19 2.85 -15.34
N ALA A 18 0.75 3.64 -14.79
CA ALA A 18 0.86 3.91 -13.37
C ALA A 18 -0.40 4.62 -12.82
N GLY A 19 -0.94 5.58 -13.57
CA GLY A 19 -2.19 6.26 -13.22
C GLY A 19 -3.36 5.28 -13.10
N GLU A 20 -3.56 4.40 -14.10
CA GLU A 20 -4.60 3.36 -14.05
C GLU A 20 -4.44 2.43 -12.85
N LEU A 21 -3.20 2.05 -12.51
CA LEU A 21 -2.94 1.23 -11.32
C LEU A 21 -3.25 1.97 -10.02
N LEU A 22 -2.87 3.24 -9.90
CA LEU A 22 -3.16 4.04 -8.71
C LEU A 22 -4.68 4.23 -8.52
N CYS A 23 -5.41 4.45 -9.61
CA CYS A 23 -6.88 4.52 -9.60
C CYS A 23 -7.54 3.20 -9.15
N GLN A 24 -6.86 2.06 -9.27
CA GLN A 24 -7.35 0.77 -8.77
C GLN A 24 -6.89 0.50 -7.33
N LEU A 25 -5.60 0.67 -7.05
CA LEU A 25 -4.97 0.35 -5.77
C LEU A 25 -5.53 1.19 -4.63
N ALA A 26 -5.52 2.53 -4.76
CA ALA A 26 -5.89 3.44 -3.68
C ALA A 26 -7.31 3.18 -3.12
N PRO A 27 -8.38 3.17 -3.94
CA PRO A 27 -9.72 2.89 -3.43
C PRO A 27 -9.89 1.45 -2.95
N THR A 28 -9.13 0.50 -3.51
CA THR A 28 -9.18 -0.89 -3.05
C THR A 28 -8.56 -1.02 -1.66
N LEU A 29 -7.39 -0.42 -1.41
CA LEU A 29 -6.73 -0.45 -0.11
C LEU A 29 -7.55 0.29 0.95
N GLU A 30 -8.16 1.41 0.61
CA GLU A 30 -9.09 2.12 1.50
C GLU A 30 -10.28 1.23 1.89
N ALA A 31 -10.96 0.61 0.90
CA ALA A 31 -12.06 -0.32 1.17
C ALA A 31 -11.60 -1.59 1.90
N PHE A 32 -10.36 -2.04 1.69
CA PHE A 32 -9.80 -3.22 2.33
C PHE A 32 -9.46 -2.97 3.80
N SER A 33 -8.89 -1.80 4.09
CA SER A 33 -8.49 -1.34 5.43
C SER A 33 -9.63 -1.30 6.45
N CYS A 34 -10.89 -1.29 6.00
CA CYS A 34 -12.03 -1.36 6.93
C CYS A 34 -12.15 -2.73 7.62
N ARG A 35 -11.56 -3.79 7.04
CA ARG A 35 -11.63 -5.18 7.54
C ARG A 35 -10.27 -5.75 7.88
N VAL A 36 -9.26 -5.52 7.06
CA VAL A 36 -7.95 -6.17 7.19
C VAL A 36 -6.85 -5.16 6.88
N TYR A 37 -5.77 -5.21 7.66
CA TYR A 37 -4.49 -4.60 7.29
C TYR A 37 -3.56 -5.68 6.74
N HIS A 38 -2.99 -5.48 5.56
CA HIS A 38 -2.03 -6.41 4.95
C HIS A 38 -0.65 -6.27 5.59
N ARG A 39 -0.22 -5.04 5.90
CA ARG A 39 1.05 -4.66 6.52
C ARG A 39 2.32 -4.98 5.73
N ASP A 40 2.19 -5.42 4.47
CA ASP A 40 3.33 -5.70 3.59
C ASP A 40 2.96 -5.42 2.12
N VAL A 41 2.30 -4.29 1.89
CA VAL A 41 1.97 -3.84 0.53
C VAL A 41 3.25 -3.34 -0.15
N THR A 42 3.84 -4.21 -0.97
CA THR A 42 5.07 -3.92 -1.71
C THR A 42 4.92 -4.32 -3.19
N PRO A 43 5.75 -3.81 -4.11
CA PRO A 43 5.70 -4.23 -5.51
C PRO A 43 5.86 -5.74 -5.75
N ARG A 44 6.46 -6.48 -4.80
CA ARG A 44 6.61 -7.95 -4.91
C ARG A 44 5.30 -8.69 -4.61
N ASN A 45 4.42 -8.09 -3.82
CA ASN A 45 3.14 -8.64 -3.40
C ASN A 45 1.98 -8.14 -4.27
N ILE A 46 2.27 -7.28 -5.27
CA ILE A 46 1.30 -6.80 -6.25
C ILE A 46 1.56 -7.52 -7.57
N LEU A 47 0.68 -8.45 -7.94
CA LEU A 47 0.71 -9.12 -9.22
C LEU A 47 -0.05 -8.30 -10.26
N LEU A 48 0.48 -8.27 -11.49
CA LEU A 48 -0.11 -7.52 -12.60
C LEU A 48 -0.53 -8.48 -13.72
N ASP A 49 -1.73 -8.26 -14.22
CA ASP A 49 -2.31 -8.92 -15.40
C ASP A 49 -2.77 -7.85 -16.39
N GLU A 50 -2.71 -8.13 -17.68
CA GLU A 50 -3.18 -7.21 -18.72
C GLU A 50 -4.48 -7.71 -19.33
N ARG A 51 -5.55 -6.93 -19.17
CA ARG A 51 -6.87 -7.29 -19.71
C ARG A 51 -7.33 -6.28 -20.75
N ARG A 52 -8.09 -6.76 -21.71
CA ARG A 52 -8.61 -5.92 -22.79
C ARG A 52 -9.76 -5.06 -22.24
N GLY A 53 -9.55 -3.75 -22.21
CA GLY A 53 -10.57 -2.78 -21.83
C GLY A 53 -11.67 -2.62 -22.88
N THR A 54 -12.74 -1.92 -22.52
CA THR A 54 -13.90 -1.65 -23.40
C THR A 54 -13.53 -0.83 -24.64
N ASN A 55 -12.46 -0.03 -24.56
CA ASN A 55 -11.87 0.72 -25.67
C ASN A 55 -10.88 -0.09 -26.52
N GLY A 56 -10.75 -1.41 -26.27
CA GLY A 56 -9.84 -2.31 -26.98
C GLY A 56 -8.37 -2.20 -26.57
N ARG A 57 -8.01 -1.30 -25.64
CA ARG A 57 -6.63 -1.14 -25.14
C ARG A 57 -6.35 -2.13 -24.00
N MET A 58 -5.09 -2.53 -23.84
CA MET A 58 -4.67 -3.31 -22.68
C MET A 58 -4.63 -2.43 -21.43
N MET A 59 -5.34 -2.85 -20.40
CA MET A 59 -5.41 -2.19 -19.10
C MET A 59 -4.74 -3.07 -18.05
N PRO A 60 -3.94 -2.49 -17.14
CA PRO A 60 -3.45 -3.23 -15.99
C PRO A 60 -4.59 -3.63 -15.08
N HIS A 61 -4.51 -4.82 -14.52
CA HIS A 61 -5.29 -5.28 -13.39
C HIS A 61 -4.33 -5.79 -12.33
N PHE A 62 -4.51 -5.34 -11.10
CA PHE A 62 -3.67 -5.80 -10.00
C PHE A 62 -4.38 -6.88 -9.19
N SER A 63 -3.59 -7.70 -8.51
CA SER A 63 -4.04 -8.56 -7.42
C SER A 63 -3.02 -8.47 -6.29
N LEU A 64 -3.51 -8.42 -5.05
CA LEU A 64 -2.68 -8.41 -3.86
C LEU A 64 -2.54 -9.83 -3.33
N VAL A 65 -1.32 -10.24 -3.01
CA VAL A 65 -0.99 -11.59 -2.52
C VAL A 65 -0.12 -11.52 -1.26
N ASP A 66 0.03 -12.66 -0.59
CA ASP A 66 0.84 -12.82 0.61
C ASP A 66 0.31 -12.09 1.86
N PHE A 67 -0.85 -12.55 2.34
CA PHE A 67 -1.47 -12.08 3.59
C PHE A 67 -0.84 -12.70 4.85
N GLY A 68 0.39 -13.20 4.79
CA GLY A 68 1.04 -13.87 5.93
C GLY A 68 1.24 -12.97 7.15
N LEU A 69 1.27 -11.65 6.95
CA LEU A 69 1.36 -10.65 8.00
C LEU A 69 0.03 -9.92 8.25
N ALA A 70 -1.05 -10.32 7.58
CA ALA A 70 -2.30 -9.59 7.66
C ALA A 70 -2.99 -9.74 9.02
N VAL A 71 -3.69 -8.69 9.45
CA VAL A 71 -4.41 -8.63 10.74
C VAL A 71 -5.82 -8.08 10.56
N ASP A 72 -6.72 -8.49 11.44
CA ASP A 72 -8.07 -7.93 11.50
C ASP A 72 -8.02 -6.46 11.95
N ALA A 73 -8.70 -5.58 11.21
CA ALA A 73 -8.64 -4.15 11.44
C ALA A 73 -9.38 -3.71 12.72
N ALA A 74 -10.44 -4.40 13.12
CA ALA A 74 -11.17 -4.07 14.34
C ALA A 74 -10.35 -4.48 15.57
N GLN A 75 -9.78 -5.69 15.54
CA GLN A 75 -8.88 -6.17 16.58
C GLN A 75 -7.68 -5.24 16.74
N TRP A 76 -6.99 -4.93 15.63
CA TRP A 76 -5.82 -4.05 15.61
C TRP A 76 -6.06 -2.68 16.27
N ARG A 77 -7.20 -2.05 15.97
CA ARG A 77 -7.55 -0.72 16.50
C ARG A 77 -7.92 -0.74 17.98
N SER A 78 -8.44 -1.87 18.47
CA SER A 78 -8.96 -2.01 19.83
C SER A 78 -7.92 -2.51 20.83
N GLU A 79 -6.96 -3.33 20.39
CA GLU A 79 -6.00 -3.99 21.27
C GLU A 79 -4.67 -3.23 21.32
N GLU A 80 -4.33 -2.66 22.49
CA GLU A 80 -3.03 -1.97 22.68
C GLU A 80 -1.82 -2.91 22.52
N GLN A 81 -2.01 -4.22 22.71
CA GLN A 81 -0.95 -5.20 22.49
C GLN A 81 -0.62 -5.39 21.00
N CYS A 82 -1.60 -5.22 20.11
CA CYS A 82 -1.36 -5.24 18.66
C CYS A 82 -0.42 -4.10 18.23
N ALA A 83 -0.43 -2.96 18.94
CA ALA A 83 0.45 -1.84 18.61
C ALA A 83 1.97 -2.16 18.78
N ARG A 84 2.32 -3.32 19.35
CA ARG A 84 3.70 -3.79 19.48
C ARG A 84 4.13 -4.76 18.38
N ASP A 85 3.21 -5.22 17.54
CA ASP A 85 3.47 -6.19 16.48
C ASP A 85 3.92 -5.49 15.19
N LEU A 86 5.23 -5.29 15.05
CA LEU A 86 5.85 -4.74 13.84
C LEU A 86 5.99 -5.81 12.77
N GLY A 87 5.57 -5.50 11.55
CA GLY A 87 5.65 -6.40 10.41
C GLY A 87 5.87 -5.66 9.09
N GLY A 88 6.28 -6.41 8.07
CA GLY A 88 6.46 -5.92 6.71
C GLY A 88 7.87 -5.46 6.39
N ASP A 89 8.07 -5.03 5.15
CA ASP A 89 9.33 -4.50 4.65
C ASP A 89 9.55 -3.04 5.08
N GLY A 90 10.58 -2.80 5.88
CA GLY A 90 10.88 -1.47 6.45
C GLY A 90 11.05 -0.33 5.45
N ARG A 91 11.34 -0.62 4.17
CA ARG A 91 11.41 0.40 3.11
C ARG A 91 10.05 1.04 2.79
N TYR A 92 8.97 0.36 3.14
CA TYR A 92 7.58 0.78 2.86
C TYR A 92 6.82 1.13 4.15
N TRP A 93 7.49 1.13 5.31
CA TRP A 93 6.86 1.50 6.56
C TRP A 93 6.46 2.98 6.61
N PRO A 94 5.29 3.30 7.19
CA PRO A 94 4.95 4.67 7.52
C PRO A 94 5.85 5.20 8.65
N ALA A 95 5.82 6.51 8.87
CA ALA A 95 6.65 7.17 9.88
C ALA A 95 6.39 6.62 11.29
N SER A 96 5.13 6.32 11.61
CA SER A 96 4.73 5.72 12.87
C SER A 96 5.34 4.33 13.11
N ALA A 97 5.42 3.47 12.10
CA ALA A 97 6.06 2.15 12.23
C ALA A 97 7.57 2.27 12.47
N TRP A 98 8.23 3.23 11.80
CA TRP A 98 9.62 3.56 12.09
C TRP A 98 9.83 4.07 13.52
N LEU A 99 8.88 4.84 14.06
CA LEU A 99 8.94 5.31 15.45
C LEU A 99 8.84 4.14 16.43
N VAL A 100 7.87 3.25 16.24
CA VAL A 100 7.71 2.04 17.08
C VAL A 100 8.96 1.16 17.00
N PHE A 101 9.53 0.97 15.81
CA PHE A 101 10.78 0.21 15.65
C PHE A 101 11.95 0.84 16.43
N SER A 102 12.06 2.16 16.41
CA SER A 102 13.23 2.87 16.96
C SER A 102 13.13 3.13 18.47
N HIS A 103 11.91 3.36 18.99
CA HIS A 103 11.68 3.85 20.36
C HIS A 103 10.66 3.02 21.15
N GLY A 104 10.01 2.03 20.54
CA GLY A 104 8.93 1.24 21.15
C GLY A 104 7.54 1.86 20.96
N ALA A 105 6.51 1.05 21.19
CA ALA A 105 5.12 1.44 20.97
C ALA A 105 4.64 2.52 21.95
N GLU A 106 5.23 2.59 23.15
CA GLU A 106 4.91 3.60 24.15
C GLU A 106 5.24 5.02 23.65
N GLU A 107 6.16 5.18 22.70
CA GLU A 107 6.51 6.50 22.15
C GLU A 107 5.35 7.12 21.37
N LEU A 108 4.46 6.29 20.79
CA LEU A 108 3.28 6.76 20.07
C LEU A 108 2.35 7.59 20.97
N ASP A 109 2.32 7.35 22.27
CA ASP A 109 1.45 8.07 23.21
C ASP A 109 1.79 9.55 23.31
N LYS A 110 3.04 9.91 22.98
CA LYS A 110 3.50 11.31 22.92
C LYS A 110 3.15 11.98 21.60
N HIS A 111 2.77 11.21 20.57
CA HIS A 111 2.54 11.68 19.21
C HIS A 111 1.17 11.21 18.68
N GLN A 112 0.10 11.91 19.07
CA GLN A 112 -1.28 11.52 18.72
C GLN A 112 -1.51 11.26 17.22
N ALA A 113 -0.89 12.07 16.33
CA ALA A 113 -1.00 11.89 14.89
C ALA A 113 -0.37 10.58 14.42
N LEU A 114 0.81 10.22 14.94
CA LEU A 114 1.49 8.96 14.61
C LEU A 114 0.80 7.77 15.27
N ARG A 115 0.21 7.93 16.46
CA ARG A 115 -0.66 6.90 17.06
C ARG A 115 -1.89 6.64 16.21
N HIS A 116 -2.48 7.68 15.63
CA HIS A 116 -3.59 7.53 14.68
C HIS A 116 -3.12 6.81 13.41
N GLU A 117 -2.06 7.29 12.77
CA GLU A 117 -1.47 6.68 11.57
C GLU A 117 -1.18 5.18 11.77
N TYR A 118 -0.52 4.80 12.87
CA TYR A 118 -0.20 3.40 13.16
C TYR A 118 -1.43 2.51 13.36
N ARG A 119 -2.55 3.09 13.79
CA ARG A 119 -3.80 2.36 14.05
C ARG A 119 -4.71 2.28 12.84
N THR A 120 -4.63 3.25 11.93
CA THR A 120 -5.60 3.39 10.85
C THR A 120 -5.01 3.26 9.45
N CYS A 121 -3.72 3.55 9.27
CA CYS A 121 -3.08 3.79 7.98
C CYS A 121 -1.82 2.93 7.78
N LEU A 122 -1.92 1.62 8.02
CA LEU A 122 -0.77 0.71 7.85
C LEU A 122 -0.47 0.34 6.39
N ASP A 123 -1.47 0.48 5.51
CA ASP A 123 -1.37 0.11 4.09
C ASP A 123 -1.54 1.31 3.13
N VAL A 124 -1.74 2.52 3.67
CA VAL A 124 -2.16 3.70 2.90
C VAL A 124 -1.46 4.96 3.40
#